data_AF-A0A444WF32-F1
#
_entry.id   AF-A0A444WF32-F1
#
_cell.length_a   1.000
_cell.length_b   1.000
_cell.length_c   1.000
_cell.angle_alpha   90.00
_cell.angle_beta   90.00
_cell.angle_gamma   90.00
#
_symmetry.space_group_name_H-M   'P 1'
#
loop_
_entity.id
_entity.type
_entity.pdbx_description
1 polymer ?
#
loop_
_entity_poly.entity_id
_entity_poly.type
_entity_poly.pdbx_seq_one_letter_code
_entity_poly.pdbx_strand_id
1 'polypeptide(L)' 'MHKIECKGLIQEIINAENGEYYEQYFALDCDAASDNDCIEIAPPNVIIDNELTISFTDMKLLLQEYIDFMER' A
#
# COMPACT_ATOMS: atom_id res chain seq x y z
N MET A 1 -8.44 -4.22 5.39
CA MET A 1 -7.80 -2.89 5.26
C MET A 1 -8.74 -1.75 5.63
N HIS A 2 -8.46 -1.06 6.72
CA HIS A 2 -9.16 0.12 7.21
C HIS A 2 -8.69 1.39 6.49
N LYS A 3 -9.54 2.43 6.45
CA LYS A 3 -9.23 3.75 5.88
C LYS A 3 -7.90 4.35 6.37
N ILE A 4 -7.56 4.15 7.64
CA ILE A 4 -6.30 4.65 8.23
C ILE A 4 -5.10 3.95 7.60
N GLU A 5 -5.20 2.65 7.36
CA GLU A 5 -4.15 1.85 6.72
C GLU A 5 -3.96 2.26 5.25
N CYS A 6 -5.05 2.56 4.53
CA CYS A 6 -4.98 3.13 3.17
C CYS A 6 -4.21 4.46 3.14
N LYS A 7 -4.48 5.36 4.09
CA LYS A 7 -3.77 6.64 4.20
C LYS A 7 -2.31 6.46 4.57
N GLY A 8 -2.01 5.52 5.47
CA GLY A 8 -0.65 5.12 5.82
C GLY A 8 0.11 4.64 4.58
N LEU A 9 -0.45 3.68 3.84
CA LEU A 9 0.17 3.14 2.63
C LEU A 9 0.45 4.21 1.57
N ILE A 10 -0.47 5.17 1.36
CA ILE A 10 -0.23 6.32 0.47
C ILE A 10 0.99 7.13 0.93
N GLN A 11 1.12 7.42 2.23
CA GLN A 11 2.24 8.18 2.76
C GLN A 11 3.57 7.44 2.58
N GLU A 12 3.58 6.13 2.79
CA GLU A 12 4.78 5.31 2.66
C GLU A 12 5.23 5.19 1.20
N ILE A 13 4.29 5.16 0.25
CA ILE A 13 4.59 5.29 -1.18
C ILE A 13 5.25 6.64 -1.49
N ILE A 14 4.73 7.74 -0.93
CA ILE A 14 5.30 9.10 -1.11
C ILE A 14 6.72 9.18 -0.54
N ASN A 15 6.94 8.63 0.66
CA ASN A 15 8.26 8.57 1.27
C ASN A 15 9.24 7.81 0.37
N ALA A 16 8.82 6.67 -0.17
CA ALA A 16 9.61 5.87 -1.10
C ALA A 16 9.93 6.61 -2.41
N GLU A 17 8.97 7.34 -2.99
CA GLU A 17 9.19 8.19 -4.17
C GLU A 17 10.20 9.31 -3.92
N ASN A 18 10.22 9.86 -2.71
CA ASN A 18 11.12 10.94 -2.30
C ASN A 18 12.52 10.44 -1.89
N GLY A 19 12.73 9.12 -1.82
CA GLY A 19 13.97 8.52 -1.29
C GLY A 19 14.14 8.72 0.22
N GLU A 20 13.04 8.94 0.93
CA GLU A 20 12.98 9.02 2.38
C GLU A 20 12.83 7.62 3.00
N TYR A 21 12.89 7.52 4.32
CA TYR A 21 12.63 6.26 5.02
C TYR A 21 11.15 5.89 4.88
N TYR A 22 10.87 4.61 4.59
CA TYR A 22 9.53 4.06 4.50
C TYR A 22 9.45 2.63 5.02
N GLU A 23 8.26 2.20 5.42
CA GLU A 23 7.96 0.80 5.73
C GLU A 23 7.78 0.00 4.43
N GLN A 24 8.65 -0.97 4.17
CA GLN A 24 8.62 -1.73 2.93
C GLN A 24 7.46 -2.75 2.87
N TYR A 25 7.00 -3.27 4.01
CA TYR A 25 6.04 -4.37 4.06
C TYR A 25 4.84 -4.03 4.95
N PHE A 26 3.63 -4.29 4.46
CA PHE A 26 2.37 -4.16 5.19
C PHE A 26 1.63 -5.48 5.20
N ALA A 27 1.06 -5.86 6.35
CA ALA A 27 0.16 -7.00 6.46
C ALA A 27 -1.26 -6.59 6.06
N LEU A 28 -1.97 -7.44 5.30
CA LEU A 28 -3.35 -7.20 4.87
C LEU A 28 -4.38 -7.50 5.98
N ASP A 29 -4.03 -8.36 6.94
CA ASP A 29 -4.84 -8.75 8.09
C ASP A 29 -4.05 -8.68 9.41
N CYS A 30 -4.76 -8.35 10.49
CA CYS A 30 -4.21 -8.04 11.82
C CYS A 30 -3.45 -9.19 12.52
N ASP A 31 -3.49 -10.42 12.01
CA ASP A 31 -3.09 -11.61 12.78
C ASP A 31 -1.76 -12.28 12.37
N ALA A 32 -1.13 -11.89 11.26
CA ALA A 32 0.28 -12.10 10.95
C ALA A 32 0.50 -11.78 9.47
N ALA A 33 1.67 -11.24 9.13
CA ALA A 33 2.21 -11.42 7.79
C ALA A 33 2.43 -12.93 7.60
N SER A 34 1.48 -13.61 6.96
CA SER A 34 1.73 -14.91 6.35
C SER A 34 2.74 -14.69 5.23
N ASP A 35 3.61 -15.66 4.94
CA ASP A 35 4.61 -15.57 3.86
C ASP A 35 3.99 -15.23 2.48
N ASN A 36 2.66 -15.30 2.37
CA ASN A 36 1.88 -15.05 1.16
C ASN A 36 0.85 -13.91 1.27
N ASP A 37 0.74 -13.21 2.41
CA ASP A 37 -0.27 -12.14 2.61
C ASP A 37 0.42 -10.82 2.97
N CYS A 38 1.04 -10.17 1.98
CA CYS A 38 1.73 -8.90 2.20
C CYS A 38 1.67 -7.95 1.02
N ILE A 39 1.59 -6.66 1.34
CA ILE A 39 1.83 -5.57 0.41
C ILE A 39 3.30 -5.16 0.58
N GLU A 40 4.06 -5.22 -0.51
CA GLU A 40 5.44 -4.74 -0.57
C GLU A 40 5.53 -3.45 -1.39
N ILE A 41 6.16 -2.42 -0.83
CA ILE A 41 6.57 -1.21 -1.55
C ILE A 41 7.93 -1.47 -2.20
N ALA A 42 7.92 -1.73 -3.50
CA ALA A 42 9.10 -2.01 -4.33
C ALA A 42 9.22 -0.96 -5.46
N PRO A 43 9.82 0.22 -5.19
CA PRO A 43 9.84 1.33 -6.12
C PRO A 43 10.28 0.93 -7.54
N PRO A 44 9.55 1.35 -8.60
CA PRO A 44 8.45 2.32 -8.60
C PRO A 44 7.04 1.70 -8.46
N ASN A 45 6.92 0.49 -7.90
CA ASN A 45 5.69 -0.29 -7.86
C ASN A 45 5.34 -0.77 -6.44
N VAL A 46 4.09 -1.17 -6.26
CA VAL A 46 3.63 -1.97 -5.13
C VAL A 46 3.39 -3.40 -5.63
N ILE A 47 3.84 -4.38 -4.86
CA ILE A 47 3.62 -5.81 -5.11
C ILE A 47 2.65 -6.31 -4.05
N ILE A 48 1.59 -6.98 -4.47
CA ILE A 48 0.60 -7.61 -3.58
C ILE A 48 0.75 -9.12 -3.71
N ASP A 49 0.99 -9.79 -2.58
CA ASP A 49 1.04 -11.24 -2.42
C ASP A 49 2.01 -11.93 -3.41
N ASN A 50 3.04 -11.21 -3.85
CA ASN A 50 3.98 -11.63 -4.91
C ASN A 50 3.33 -11.98 -6.27
N GLU A 51 2.05 -11.68 -6.47
CA GLU A 51 1.29 -12.04 -7.68
C GLU A 51 0.93 -10.83 -8.53
N LEU A 52 0.66 -9.69 -7.90
CA LEU A 52 0.16 -8.49 -8.59
C LEU A 52 1.11 -7.32 -8.40
N THR A 53 1.61 -6.77 -9.50
CA THR A 53 2.41 -5.55 -9.52
C THR A 53 1.57 -4.37 -10.01
N ILE A 54 1.52 -3.31 -9.21
CA ILE A 54 0.76 -2.09 -9.49
C ILE A 54 1.70 -0.90 -9.41
N SER A 55 1.63 0.04 -10.36
CA SER A 55 2.45 1.25 -10.28
C SER A 55 2.07 2.09 -9.05
N PHE A 56 3.02 2.85 -8.51
CA PHE A 56 2.72 3.80 -7.42
C PHE A 56 1.59 4.78 -7.78
N THR A 57 1.51 5.20 -9.05
CA THR A 57 0.46 6.12 -9.51
C THR A 57 -0.92 5.45 -9.40
N ASP A 58 -1.05 4.24 -9.95
CA ASP A 58 -2.32 3.53 -9.96
C ASP A 58 -2.74 3.11 -8.55
N MET A 59 -1.77 2.65 -7.73
CA MET A 59 -2.04 2.28 -6.34
C MET A 59 -2.57 3.47 -5.54
N LYS A 60 -1.93 4.64 -5.63
CA LYS A 60 -2.41 5.86 -4.96
C LYS A 60 -3.83 6.24 -5.40
N LEU A 61 -4.13 6.15 -6.71
CA LEU A 61 -5.47 6.42 -7.23
C LEU A 61 -6.52 5.47 -6.66
N LEU A 62 -6.26 4.15 -6.71
CA LEU A 62 -7.17 3.14 -6.17
C LEU A 62 -7.43 3.32 -4.66
N LEU A 63 -6.38 3.59 -3.88
CA LEU A 63 -6.50 3.85 -2.45
C LEU A 63 -7.30 5.12 -2.17
N GLN A 64 -7.10 6.18 -2.97
CA GLN A 64 -7.86 7.42 -2.83
C GLN A 64 -9.33 7.24 -3.20
N GLU A 65 -9.64 6.54 -4.30
CA GLU A 65 -11.02 6.23 -4.70
C GLU A 65 -11.74 5.41 -3.63
N TYR A 66 -11.04 4.45 -3.01
CA TYR A 66 -11.59 3.67 -1.89
C TYR A 66 -11.87 4.55 -0.65
N ILE A 67 -10.95 5.45 -0.30
CA ILE A 67 -11.15 6.41 0.80
C ILE A 67 -12.37 7.29 0.53
N ASP A 68 -12.49 7.82 -0.68
CA ASP A 68 -13.60 8.68 -1.10
C ASP A 68 -14.93 7.94 -1.08
N PHE A 69 -14.94 6.66 -1.48
CA PHE A 69 -16.12 5.79 -1.39
C PHE A 69 -16.59 5.60 0.06
N MET A 70 -15.65 5.42 1.00
CA MET A 70 -15.97 5.23 2.43
C MET A 70 -16.45 6.51 3.14
N GLU A 71 -16.27 7.68 2.53
CA GLU A 71 -16.71 8.98 3.08
C GLU A 71 -18.09 9.45 2.55
N ARG A 72 -18.71 8.69 1.64
CA ARG A 72 -20.06 8.94 1.12
C ARG A 72 -21.14 8.28 1.95
#